data_AF-A0A536YEW5-F1
#
_entry.id   AF-A0A536YEW5-F1
#
_cell.length_a   1.000
_cell.length_b   1.000
_cell.length_c   1.000
_cell.angle_alpha   90.00
_cell.angle_beta   90.00
_cell.angle_gamma   90.00
#
_symmetry.space_group_name_H-M   'P 1'
#
loop_
_entity.id
_entity.type
_entity.pdbx_description
1 polymer ?
#
loop_
_entity_poly.entity_id
_entity_poly.type
_entity_poly.pdbx_seq_one_letter_code
_entity_poly.pdbx_strand_id
1 'polypeptide(L)' 'MSRPLPEDALIIVPVRNVVLFPGMVIPLMVGRERSRAAAQEAARLQRPLGVLLQSKTDVEEPGPDDLHWVGTTA' A
#
# COMPACT_ATOMS: atom_id res chain seq x y z
N MET A 1 0.62 -4.42 23.74
CA MET A 1 0.44 -5.79 23.22
C MET A 1 -0.09 -5.68 21.81
N SER A 2 0.65 -6.11 20.80
CA SER A 2 0.21 -6.05 19.40
C SER A 2 -0.87 -7.10 19.18
N ARG A 3 -2.07 -6.65 18.79
CA ARG A 3 -3.15 -7.55 18.36
C ARG A 3 -2.65 -8.30 17.11
N PRO A 4 -2.78 -9.64 17.03
CA PRO A 4 -2.43 -10.36 15.83
C PRO A 4 -3.29 -9.85 14.66
N LEU A 5 -2.65 -9.63 13.52
CA LEU A 5 -3.35 -9.21 12.31
C LEU A 5 -4.17 -10.41 11.76
N PRO A 6 -5.38 -10.16 11.22
CA PRO A 6 -6.13 -11.18 10.50
C PRO A 6 -5.32 -11.82 9.37
N GLU A 7 -5.61 -13.09 9.05
CA GLU A 7 -4.93 -13.83 7.97
C GLU A 7 -5.21 -13.24 6.59
N ASP A 8 -6.31 -12.51 6.42
CA ASP A 8 -6.71 -11.80 5.21
C ASP A 8 -6.26 -10.33 5.21
N ALA A 9 -5.54 -9.88 6.23
CA ALA A 9 -5.06 -8.50 6.31
C ALA A 9 -4.06 -8.21 5.19
N LEU A 10 -4.33 -7.17 4.42
CA LEU A 10 -3.46 -6.67 3.35
C LEU A 10 -2.59 -5.51 3.84
N ILE A 11 -1.33 -5.53 3.42
CA ILE A 11 -0.45 -4.37 3.58
C ILE A 11 -0.87 -3.33 2.55
N ILE A 12 -1.09 -2.09 3.02
CA ILE A 12 -1.48 -0.98 2.15
C ILE A 12 -0.27 -0.14 1.77
N VAL A 13 -0.08 0.07 0.48
CA VAL A 13 0.94 0.94 -0.11
C VAL A 13 0.26 2.19 -0.68
N PRO A 14 0.43 3.36 -0.06
CA PRO A 14 -0.09 4.62 -0.58
C PRO A 14 0.68 5.08 -1.82
N VAL A 15 -0.03 5.44 -2.89
CA VAL A 15 0.54 6.05 -4.11
C VAL A 15 -0.04 7.46 -4.32
N ARG A 16 0.71 8.36 -4.95
CA ARG A 16 0.27 9.76 -5.16
C ARG A 16 -0.20 10.07 -6.58
N ASN A 17 0.52 9.57 -7.57
CA ASN A 17 0.41 10.06 -8.95
C ASN A 17 0.01 8.97 -9.95
N VAL A 18 -0.47 7.82 -9.46
CA VAL A 18 -0.80 6.68 -10.31
C VAL A 18 -1.99 5.92 -9.76
N VAL A 19 -2.89 5.51 -10.66
CA VAL A 19 -3.96 4.55 -10.38
C VAL A 19 -3.58 3.24 -11.07
N LEU A 20 -3.55 2.15 -10.31
CA LEU A 20 -3.29 0.82 -10.85
C LEU A 20 -4.62 0.15 -11.18
N PHE A 21 -4.66 -0.53 -12.31
CA PHE A 21 -5.73 -1.46 -12.68
C PHE A 21 -5.22 -2.91 -12.61
N PRO A 22 -6.12 -3.89 -12.42
CA PRO A 22 -5.75 -5.30 -12.45
C PRO A 22 -5.00 -5.70 -13.72
N GLY A 23 -3.94 -6.50 -13.58
CA GLY A 23 -3.11 -6.98 -14.68
C GLY A 23 -1.98 -6.05 -15.13
N MET A 24 -1.85 -4.86 -14.53
CA MET A 24 -0.73 -3.95 -14.81
C MET A 24 0.56 -4.40 -14.14
N VAL A 25 1.69 -4.29 -14.86
CA VAL A 25 3.05 -4.45 -14.31
C VAL A 25 3.78 -3.12 -14.45
N ILE A 26 3.95 -2.41 -13.34
CA ILE A 26 4.64 -1.12 -13.31
C ILE A 26 5.65 -1.06 -12.16
N PRO A 27 6.79 -0.37 -12.33
CA PRO A 27 7.70 -0.10 -11.22
C PRO A 27 7.08 0.94 -10.27
N LEU A 28 6.98 0.60 -8.99
CA LEU A 28 6.54 1.53 -7.94
C LEU A 28 7.72 1.99 -7.09
N MET A 29 7.90 3.30 -6.96
CA MET A 29 8.88 3.86 -6.04
C MET A 29 8.28 3.99 -4.65
N VAL A 30 8.74 3.16 -3.72
CA VAL A 30 8.35 3.25 -2.31
C VAL A 30 9.40 4.05 -1.56
N GLY A 31 9.13 5.33 -1.30
CA GLY A 31 10.11 6.26 -0.72
C GLY A 31 10.28 6.14 0.80
N ARG A 32 9.23 5.73 1.53
CA ARG A 32 9.23 5.73 3.00
C ARG A 32 9.77 4.44 3.57
N GLU A 33 10.60 4.54 4.59
CA GLU A 33 11.27 3.39 5.22
C GLU A 33 10.26 2.34 5.75
N ARG A 34 9.19 2.77 6.43
CA ARG A 34 8.11 1.85 6.87
C ARG A 34 7.42 1.15 5.70
N SER A 35 7.10 1.88 4.63
CA SER A 35 6.44 1.29 3.45
C SER A 35 7.37 0.34 2.71
N ARG A 36 8.69 0.62 2.68
CA ARG A 36 9.70 -0.29 2.10
C ARG A 36 9.78 -1.59 2.87
N ALA A 37 9.87 -1.53 4.20
CA ALA A 37 9.89 -2.72 5.05
C ALA A 37 8.61 -3.56 4.87
N ALA A 38 7.45 -2.89 4.82
CA ALA A 38 6.17 -3.57 4.60
C ALA A 38 6.07 -4.23 3.21
N ALA A 39 6.49 -3.55 2.15
CA ALA A 39 6.51 -4.11 0.79
C ALA A 39 7.49 -5.29 0.67
N GLN A 40 8.66 -5.19 1.30
CA GLN A 40 9.64 -6.29 1.34
C GLN A 40 9.09 -7.51 2.08
N GLU A 41 8.39 -7.31 3.20
CA GLU A 41 7.77 -8.40 3.94
C GLU A 41 6.65 -9.06 3.14
N ALA A 42 5.80 -8.29 2.48
CA ALA A 42 4.78 -8.83 1.59
C ALA A 42 5.38 -9.67 0.46
N ALA A 43 6.45 -9.18 -0.17
CA ALA A 43 7.18 -9.90 -1.21
C ALA A 43 7.80 -11.20 -0.67
N ARG A 44 8.40 -11.16 0.54
CA ARG A 44 8.99 -12.33 1.21
C ARG A 44 7.94 -13.40 1.52
N LEU A 45 6.75 -12.97 1.96
CA LEU A 45 5.63 -13.85 2.29
C LEU A 45 4.78 -14.25 1.07
N GLN A 46 5.12 -13.74 -0.12
CA GLN A 46 4.32 -13.89 -1.34
C GLN A 46 2.84 -13.52 -1.11
N ARG A 47 2.60 -12.49 -0.30
CA ARG A 47 1.25 -11.99 0.00
C ARG A 47 0.93 -10.79 -0.88
N PRO A 48 -0.32 -10.68 -1.34
CA PRO A 48 -0.76 -9.51 -2.10
C PRO A 48 -0.67 -8.22 -1.27
N LEU A 49 -0.49 -7.12 -1.97
CA LEU A 49 -0.53 -5.75 -1.48
C LEU A 49 -1.85 -5.08 -1.89
N GLY A 50 -2.35 -4.19 -1.05
CA GLY A 50 -3.37 -3.22 -1.45
C GLY A 50 -2.70 -1.92 -1.87
N VAL A 51 -3.03 -1.41 -3.06
CA VAL A 51 -2.52 -0.13 -3.56
C VAL A 51 -3.67 0.88 -3.57
N LEU A 52 -3.53 1.93 -2.77
CA LEU A 52 -4.53 3.00 -2.63
C LEU A 52 -3.94 4.35 -3.02
N LEU A 53 -4.72 5.13 -3.78
CA LEU A 53 -4.38 6.50 -4.13
C LEU A 53 -4.58 7.41 -2.91
N GLN A 54 -3.65 8.35 -2.70
CA GLN A 54 -3.81 9.42 -1.71
C GLN A 54 -4.84 10.44 -2.20
N SER A 55 -5.81 10.77 -1.35
CA SER A 55 -6.79 11.83 -1.61
C SER A 55 -6.17 13.22 -1.43
N LYS A 56 -5.17 13.34 -0.56
CA LYS A 56 -4.37 14.56 -0.33
C LYS A 56 -2.90 14.31 -0.67
N THR A 57 -2.43 14.91 -1.75
CA THR A 57 -1.09 14.64 -2.31
C THR A 57 0.05 15.30 -1.54
N ASP A 58 -0.23 16.19 -0.60
CA ASP A 58 0.73 16.92 0.23
C ASP A 58 1.09 16.18 1.53
N VAL A 59 0.26 15.23 1.99
CA VAL A 59 0.45 14.54 3.27
C VAL A 59 1.61 13.54 3.22
N GLU A 60 2.72 13.87 3.88
CA GLU A 60 3.94 13.05 3.89
C GLU A 60 3.78 11.71 4.59
N GLU A 61 2.95 11.58 5.62
CA GLU A 61 2.59 10.31 6.25
C GLU A 61 1.05 10.13 6.24
N PRO A 62 0.47 9.65 5.13
CA PRO A 62 -0.99 9.57 4.98
C PRO A 62 -1.56 8.55 5.96
N GLY A 63 -2.56 9.00 6.72
CA GLY A 63 -3.40 8.14 7.51
C GLY A 63 -4.52 7.50 6.67
N PRO A 64 -5.34 6.61 7.26
CA PRO A 64 -6.47 6.01 6.58
C PRO A 64 -7.43 7.02 5.91
N ASP A 65 -7.65 8.18 6.53
CA ASP A 65 -8.55 9.22 6.03
C ASP A 65 -7.96 10.03 4.87
N ASP A 66 -6.66 9.90 4.60
CA ASP A 66 -5.97 10.56 3.49
C ASP A 66 -5.86 9.66 2.25
N LEU A 67 -6.55 8.50 2.26
CA LEU A 67 -6.57 7.53 1.18
C LEU A 67 -7.98 7.39 0.58
N HIS A 68 -8.02 7.04 -0.70
CA HIS A 68 -9.24 6.54 -1.30
C HIS A 68 -9.54 5.12 -0.80
N TRP A 69 -10.82 4.82 -0.57
CA TRP A 69 -11.29 3.52 -0.05
C TRP A 69 -11.35 2.42 -1.11
N VAL A 70 -11.19 2.79 -2.39
CA VAL A 70 -11.16 1.86 -3.52
C VAL A 70 -9.78 1.93 -4.16
N GLY A 71 -9.23 0.75 -4.47
CA GLY A 71 -7.97 0.62 -5.20
C GLY A 71 -7.80 -0.80 -5.69
N THR A 72 -6.55 -1.23 -5.82
CA THR A 72 -6.21 -2.46 -6.54
C THR A 72 -5.34 -3.36 -5.70
N THR A 73 -5.64 -4.65 -5.71
CA THR A 73 -4.78 -5.69 -5.15
C THR A 73 -3.70 -6.06 -6.17
N ALA A 74 -2.44 -6.12 -5.74
CA ALA A 74 -1.27 -6.39 -6.58
C ALA A 74 -0.32 -7.40 -5.93
#